data_AF-A0A8R7PY27-F1
#
_entry.id   AF-A0A8R7PY27-F1
#
_cell.length_a   1.000
_cell.length_b   1.000
_cell.length_c   1.000
_cell.angle_alpha   90.00
_cell.angle_beta   90.00
_cell.angle_gamma   90.00
#
_symmetry.space_group_name_H-M   'P 1'
#
loop_
_entity.id
_entity.type
_entity.pdbx_description
1 polymer ?
#
loop_
_entity_poly.entity_id
_entity_poly.type
_entity_poly.pdbx_seq_one_letter_code
_entity_poly.pdbx_strand_id
1 'polypeptide(L)'
;MGEGNSTGRNIGVQFILHGSFTGGRRYMFLNYHDGMAICREYGAPDLFVTFTCNPKWQEIADALASEPGQVAADRPDITTRVFSMKFDEFLDGVKDGSLFGPVQA
;
A
#
# COMPACT_ATOMS: atom_id res chain seq x y z
N MET A 1 -19.52 4.74 8.35
CA MET A 1 -20.11 4.19 9.59
C MET A 1 -21.52 3.77 9.27
N GLY A 2 -21.80 2.47 9.23
CA GLY A 2 -23.13 1.95 8.91
C GLY A 2 -23.98 1.83 10.17
N GLU A 3 -25.19 2.37 10.13
CA GLU A 3 -26.17 2.27 11.22
C GLU A 3 -26.50 0.79 11.51
N GLY A 4 -26.48 0.43 12.80
CA GLY A 4 -26.87 -0.90 13.26
C GLY A 4 -28.36 -1.14 13.02
N ASN A 5 -28.67 -2.16 12.24
CA ASN A 5 -30.04 -2.50 11.85
C ASN A 5 -30.83 -3.07 13.06
N SER A 6 -31.64 -2.24 13.71
CA SER A 6 -32.42 -2.52 14.93
C SER A 6 -33.73 -3.30 14.69
N THR A 7 -34.03 -3.68 13.45
CA THR A 7 -35.19 -4.49 13.09
C THR A 7 -34.73 -5.81 12.48
N GLY A 8 -34.98 -6.94 13.16
CA GLY A 8 -34.57 -8.31 12.80
C GLY A 8 -35.10 -8.87 11.47
N ARG A 9 -35.45 -8.00 10.51
CA ARG A 9 -35.97 -8.33 9.18
C ARG A 9 -34.90 -8.85 8.21
N ASN A 10 -33.62 -8.66 8.53
CA ASN A 10 -32.49 -9.05 7.67
C ASN A 10 -31.65 -10.21 8.25
N ILE A 11 -32.12 -10.90 9.30
CA ILE A 11 -31.41 -12.04 9.88
C ILE A 11 -31.52 -13.22 8.90
N GLY A 12 -30.38 -13.64 8.33
CA GLY A 12 -30.30 -14.77 7.39
C GLY A 12 -30.37 -14.42 5.90
N VAL A 13 -30.38 -13.14 5.53
CA VAL A 13 -30.37 -12.72 4.11
C VAL A 13 -28.95 -12.81 3.56
N GLN A 14 -28.74 -13.60 2.52
CA GLN A 14 -27.45 -13.72 1.84
C GLN A 14 -27.14 -12.43 1.07
N PHE A 15 -26.23 -11.61 1.61
CA PHE A 15 -25.74 -10.42 0.93
C PHE A 15 -24.49 -10.74 0.10
N ILE A 16 -24.54 -10.43 -1.18
CA ILE A 16 -23.46 -10.66 -2.12
C ILE A 16 -22.56 -9.42 -2.14
N LEU A 17 -21.35 -9.52 -1.57
CA LEU A 17 -20.40 -8.40 -1.55
C LEU A 17 -19.92 -8.03 -2.96
N HIS A 18 -19.94 -6.73 -3.26
CA HIS A 18 -19.48 -6.20 -4.54
C HIS A 18 -17.96 -6.39 -4.75
N GLY A 19 -17.51 -6.39 -6.00
CA GLY A 19 -16.09 -6.53 -6.35
C GLY A 19 -15.20 -5.40 -5.81
N SER A 20 -15.78 -4.25 -5.50
CA SER A 20 -15.11 -3.10 -4.89
C SER A 20 -14.90 -3.24 -3.38
N PHE A 21 -15.39 -4.31 -2.74
CA PHE A 21 -15.16 -4.55 -1.32
C PHE A 21 -13.74 -5.11 -1.09
N THR A 22 -12.82 -4.26 -0.66
CA THR A 22 -11.42 -4.60 -0.39
C THR A 22 -11.30 -5.79 0.56
N GLY A 23 -10.42 -6.74 0.24
CA GLY A 23 -10.20 -7.95 1.04
C GLY A 23 -11.18 -9.10 0.76
N GLY A 24 -12.26 -8.87 0.00
CA GLY A 24 -13.20 -9.91 -0.41
C GLY A 24 -12.66 -10.82 -1.52
N ARG A 25 -13.24 -12.03 -1.65
CA ARG A 25 -12.88 -12.98 -2.73
C ARG A 25 -13.00 -12.37 -4.13
N ARG A 26 -14.07 -11.60 -4.38
CA ARG A 26 -14.27 -10.95 -5.69
C ARG A 26 -13.26 -9.84 -5.97
N TYR A 27 -12.92 -9.04 -4.95
CA TYR A 27 -11.88 -8.01 -5.08
C TYR A 27 -10.54 -8.62 -5.51
N MET A 28 -10.13 -9.71 -4.86
CA MET A 28 -8.90 -10.42 -5.21
C MET A 28 -8.93 -11.00 -6.63
N PHE A 29 -10.07 -11.55 -7.06
CA PHE A 29 -10.23 -12.11 -8.39
C PHE A 29 -10.21 -11.04 -9.49
N LEU A 30 -10.80 -9.87 -9.24
CA LEU A 30 -10.76 -8.74 -10.17
C LEU A 30 -9.33 -8.19 -10.30
N ASN A 31 -8.62 -7.98 -9.18
CA ASN A 31 -7.23 -7.53 -9.23
C ASN A 31 -6.32 -8.51 -9.97
N TYR A 32 -6.56 -9.82 -9.83
CA TYR A 32 -5.83 -10.84 -10.60
C TYR A 32 -6.08 -10.69 -12.10
N HIS A 33 -7.34 -10.52 -12.51
CA HIS A 33 -7.67 -10.32 -13.92
C HIS A 33 -7.06 -9.04 -14.49
N ASP A 34 -7.07 -7.95 -13.74
CA ASP A 34 -6.44 -6.69 -14.14
C ASP A 34 -4.92 -6.88 -14.30
N GLY A 35 -4.27 -7.56 -13.37
CA GLY A 35 -2.84 -7.90 -13.47
C GLY A 35 -2.52 -8.76 -14.69
N MET A 36 -3.35 -9.76 -14.99
CA MET A 36 -3.19 -10.60 -16.19
C MET A 36 -3.41 -9.81 -17.48
N ALA A 37 -4.34 -8.84 -17.49
CA ALA A 37 -4.56 -7.97 -18.63
C ALA A 37 -3.33 -7.07 -18.89
N ILE A 38 -2.73 -6.51 -17.85
CA ILE A 38 -1.47 -5.74 -17.93
C ILE A 38 -0.34 -6.63 -18.47
N CYS A 39 -0.17 -7.85 -17.93
CA CYS A 39 0.89 -8.76 -18.38
C CYS A 39 0.71 -9.20 -19.83
N ARG A 40 -0.54 -9.30 -20.31
CA ARG A 40 -0.82 -9.62 -21.71
C ARG A 40 -0.41 -8.49 -22.66
N GLU A 41 -0.58 -7.24 -22.23
CA GLU A 41 -0.27 -6.06 -23.05
C GLU A 41 1.22 -5.72 -23.04
N TYR A 42 1.84 -5.72 -21.85
CA TYR A 42 3.22 -5.25 -21.64
C TYR A 42 4.24 -6.35 -21.42
N GLY A 43 3.82 -7.61 -21.34
CA GLY A 43 4.69 -8.74 -21.01
C GLY A 43 4.77 -9.04 -19.51
N ALA A 44 5.55 -10.08 -19.17
CA ALA A 44 5.78 -10.43 -17.77
C ALA A 44 6.65 -9.37 -17.07
N PRO A 45 6.41 -9.07 -15.79
CA PRO A 45 7.26 -8.13 -15.05
C PRO A 45 8.67 -8.70 -14.86
N ASP A 46 9.68 -7.85 -15.02
CA ASP A 46 11.08 -8.22 -14.80
C ASP A 46 11.45 -8.26 -13.31
N LEU A 47 10.86 -7.38 -12.51
CA LEU A 47 11.19 -7.20 -11.10
C LEU A 47 9.94 -7.17 -10.21
N PHE A 48 10.07 -7.77 -9.03
CA PHE A 48 9.12 -7.60 -7.93
C PHE A 48 9.82 -6.88 -6.77
N VAL A 49 9.49 -5.60 -6.57
CA VAL A 49 10.18 -4.75 -5.58
C VAL A 49 9.31 -4.58 -4.34
N THR A 50 9.92 -4.78 -3.16
CA THR A 50 9.30 -4.48 -1.87
C THR A 50 10.01 -3.28 -1.24
N PHE A 51 9.26 -2.20 -0.97
CA PHE A 51 9.76 -1.04 -0.24
C PHE A 51 9.29 -1.09 1.21
N THR A 52 10.23 -1.05 2.16
CA THR A 52 9.94 -1.22 3.60
C THR A 52 10.40 0.01 4.38
N CYS A 53 9.58 0.47 5.33
CA CYS A 53 9.95 1.56 6.23
C CYS A 53 11.16 1.17 7.10
N ASN A 54 12.17 2.05 7.17
CA ASN A 54 13.28 1.91 8.09
C ASN A 54 13.12 2.89 9.27
N PRO A 55 12.91 2.41 10.51
CA PRO A 55 12.72 3.30 11.68
C PRO A 55 13.98 4.12 12.02
N LYS A 56 15.14 3.81 11.43
CA LYS A 56 16.41 4.53 11.63
C LYS A 56 16.64 5.67 10.63
N TRP A 57 15.67 5.98 9.76
CA TRP A 57 15.78 7.14 8.88
C TRP A 57 15.93 8.43 9.69
N GLN A 58 16.78 9.33 9.19
CA GLN A 58 17.09 10.59 9.88
C GLN A 58 15.83 11.44 10.07
N GLU A 59 14.95 11.47 9.08
CA GLU A 59 13.68 12.21 9.15
C GLU A 59 12.79 11.73 10.31
N ILE A 60 12.84 10.44 10.65
CA ILE A 60 12.13 9.88 11.81
C ILE A 60 12.86 10.27 13.09
N ALA A 61 14.18 10.14 13.13
CA ALA A 61 14.99 10.50 14.31
C ALA A 61 14.84 11.98 14.66
N ASP A 62 14.87 12.87 13.67
CA ASP A 62 14.75 14.31 13.83
C ASP A 62 13.35 14.70 14.29
N ALA A 63 12.30 14.06 13.75
CA ALA A 63 10.94 14.27 14.21
C ALA A 63 10.74 13.81 15.67
N LEU A 64 11.37 12.71 16.07
CA LEU A 64 11.34 12.19 17.43
C LEU A 64 12.22 12.97 18.41
N ALA A 65 13.22 13.71 17.93
CA ALA A 65 14.07 14.53 18.80
C ALA A 65 13.28 15.60 19.57
N SER A 66 12.11 16.00 19.04
CA SER A 66 11.19 16.92 19.70
C SER A 66 10.34 16.27 20.81
N GLU A 67 10.36 14.94 20.91
CA GLU A 67 9.52 14.11 21.80
C GLU A 67 10.40 13.14 22.62
N PRO A 68 11.03 13.61 23.72
CA PRO A 68 12.03 12.83 24.44
C PRO A 68 11.48 11.48 24.95
N GLY A 69 12.23 10.40 24.68
CA GLY A 69 11.94 9.06 25.19
C GLY A 69 10.97 8.22 24.35
N GLN A 70 10.39 8.78 23.28
CA GLN A 70 9.58 8.03 22.32
C GLN A 70 10.47 7.30 21.30
N VAL A 71 10.06 6.12 20.85
CA VAL A 71 10.68 5.41 19.73
C VAL A 71 9.75 5.40 18.50
N ALA A 72 10.30 5.08 17.33
CA ALA A 72 9.55 5.04 16.08
C ALA A 72 8.28 4.16 16.13
N ALA A 73 8.31 3.07 16.92
CA ALA A 73 7.16 2.20 17.12
C ALA A 73 6.00 2.87 17.87
N ASP A 74 6.29 3.85 18.73
CA ASP A 74 5.29 4.57 19.52
C ASP A 74 4.57 5.65 18.70
N ARG A 75 5.17 6.07 17.56
CA ARG A 75 4.68 7.13 16.67
C ARG A 75 4.46 6.63 15.24
N PRO A 76 3.44 5.78 15.03
CA PRO A 76 3.11 5.25 13.70
C PRO A 76 2.71 6.36 12.71
N ASP A 77 2.21 7.50 13.19
CA ASP A 77 1.89 8.66 12.37
C ASP A 77 3.13 9.29 11.72
N ILE A 78 4.24 9.38 12.47
CA ILE A 78 5.52 9.88 11.96
C ILE A 78 6.12 8.89 10.95
N THR A 79 6.22 7.61 11.33
CA THR A 79 6.80 6.58 10.45
C THR A 79 6.02 6.42 9.15
N THR A 80 4.68 6.46 9.21
CA THR A 80 3.83 6.38 8.01
C THR A 80 4.02 7.59 7.10
N ARG A 81 4.14 8.80 7.66
CA ARG A 81 4.38 10.02 6.86
C ARG A 81 5.76 9.99 6.19
N VAL A 82 6.81 9.63 6.93
CA VAL A 82 8.16 9.52 6.35
C VAL A 82 8.21 8.41 5.30
N PHE A 83 7.56 7.26 5.56
CA PHE A 83 7.44 6.20 4.57
C PHE A 83 6.77 6.69 3.28
N SER A 84 5.66 7.42 3.37
CA SER A 84 5.00 7.99 2.19
C SER A 84 5.94 8.90 1.39
N MET A 85 6.62 9.84 2.07
CA MET A 85 7.56 10.75 1.40
C MET A 85 8.70 10.00 0.70
N LYS A 86 9.28 8.99 1.37
CA LYS A 86 10.36 8.17 0.80
C LYS A 86 9.87 7.26 -0.33
N PHE A 87 8.64 6.79 -0.25
CA PHE A 87 8.03 5.98 -1.29
C PHE A 87 7.72 6.81 -2.54
N ASP A 88 7.25 8.05 -2.38
CA ASP A 88 7.03 8.97 -3.49
C ASP A 88 8.37 9.30 -4.18
N GLU A 89 9.42 9.60 -3.42
CA GLU A 89 10.78 9.81 -3.94
C GLU A 89 11.29 8.58 -4.72
N PHE A 90 11.07 7.38 -4.18
CA PHE A 90 11.40 6.13 -4.86
C PHE A 90 10.62 5.96 -6.18
N LEU A 91 9.30 6.21 -6.18
CA LEU A 91 8.46 6.11 -7.37
C LEU A 91 8.87 7.09 -8.45
N ASP A 92 9.27 8.30 -8.08
CA ASP A 92 9.75 9.30 -9.03
C ASP A 92 11.05 8.83 -9.71
N GLY A 93 12.00 8.27 -8.93
CA GLY A 93 13.21 7.65 -9.48
C GLY A 93 12.96 6.40 -10.34
N VAL A 94 11.89 5.65 -10.06
CA VAL A 94 11.48 4.53 -10.93
C VAL A 94 10.91 5.06 -12.26
N LYS A 95 10.10 6.11 -12.22
CA LYS A 95 9.47 6.70 -13.41
C LYS A 95 10.43 7.47 -14.29
N ASP A 96 11.43 8.14 -13.71
CA ASP A 96 12.45 8.86 -14.45
C ASP A 96 13.52 7.93 -15.07
N GLY A 97 13.53 6.65 -14.67
CA GLY A 97 14.44 5.63 -15.18
C GLY A 97 15.87 5.71 -14.63
N SER A 98 16.14 6.57 -13.65
CA SER A 98 17.47 6.77 -13.06
C SER A 98 17.85 5.70 -12.05
N LEU A 99 16.85 5.04 -11.43
CA LEU A 99 17.08 4.19 -10.27
C LEU A 99 17.74 2.84 -10.59
N PHE A 100 17.39 2.23 -11.72
CA PHE A 100 17.87 0.89 -12.11
C PHE A 100 19.04 0.90 -13.09
N GLY A 101 19.51 2.09 -13.48
CA GLY A 101 20.59 2.24 -14.45
C GLY A 101 20.20 1.86 -15.88
N PRO A 102 21.14 1.90 -16.83
CA PRO A 102 20.87 1.56 -18.22
C PRO A 102 20.50 0.09 -18.35
N VAL A 103 19.43 -0.18 -19.10
CA VAL A 103 19.02 -1.55 -19.45
C VAL A 103 20.12 -2.17 -20.32
N GLN A 104 20.76 -3.23 -19.85
CA GLN A 104 21.57 -4.10 -20.70
C GLN A 104 20.63 -5.05 -21.44
N ALA A 105 20.54 -4.85 -22.76
CA ALA A 105 19.82 -5.72 -23.68
C ALA A 105 20.62 -7.00 -23.98
#